data_AF-A0A9D2MIQ2-F1
#
_entry.id   AF-A0A9D2MIQ2-F1
#
_cell.length_a   1.000
_cell.length_b   1.000
_cell.length_c   1.000
_cell.angle_alpha   90.00
_cell.angle_beta   90.00
_cell.angle_gamma   90.00
#
_symmetry.space_group_name_H-M   'P 1'
#
loop_
_entity.id
_entity.type
_entity.pdbx_description
1 polymer ?
#
loop_
_entity_poly.entity_id
_entity_poly.type
_entity_poly.pdbx_seq_one_letter_code
_entity_poly.pdbx_strand_id
1 'polypeptide(L)'
;MRSDSLKEIKKLNFTAPPVIAQTENWEETVREVKSFIERRPDESLVQRDASEFQLQSSELPPSRFYTDIRTAHMECFFKKGSLDYLVVFFSGARTRAGGRLAPYPTFSSWSWYKDINASVLCIDDPMYKTFPKMEIGWYYGTQTEDYRYDISLLIKKIAALLGVPNRHIILYGRSGGGTAAIAVSNYIKGSCVCSVNAQIDLQKYPHYADQFSEHMGIDIYTSEDFKKRNDFAGVIKKNPDNTYLLITNIFSPSDAQRSIPYFLKHFDLKLKYGISSCQNLHSWIYAAWGVSNAHNSFDSVPLFKMILEVIIALSNGAADEDVNILAASANAYWFEHYNHIIKQDRYEKKLRAAGKAPPAGHKIWTALKQRFPKLFRFFKRILKRF
;
A
#
# COMPACT_ATOMS: atom_id res chain seq x y z
N MET A 1 17.28 -6.92 19.87
CA MET A 1 17.08 -5.51 19.40
C MET A 1 18.16 -4.59 19.99
N ARG A 2 19.30 -4.39 19.31
CA ARG A 2 20.45 -3.61 19.82
C ARG A 2 20.15 -2.10 19.87
N SER A 3 19.59 -1.61 20.98
CA SER A 3 19.25 -0.22 21.37
C SER A 3 18.62 0.76 20.36
N ASP A 4 19.18 0.92 19.17
CA ASP A 4 18.83 1.99 18.23
C ASP A 4 17.56 1.67 17.44
N SER A 5 17.35 0.42 17.03
CA SER A 5 16.10 -0.03 16.40
C SER A 5 14.88 0.18 17.31
N LEU A 6 15.02 -0.13 18.61
CA LEU A 6 13.95 0.04 19.58
C LEU A 6 13.69 1.53 19.89
N LYS A 7 14.73 2.38 19.89
CA LYS A 7 14.57 3.84 20.03
C LYS A 7 13.75 4.40 18.87
N GLU A 8 14.02 3.99 17.64
CA GLU A 8 13.28 4.44 16.46
C GLU A 8 11.81 3.97 16.51
N ILE A 9 11.57 2.69 16.83
CA ILE A 9 10.20 2.16 16.98
C ILE A 9 9.41 2.95 18.03
N LYS A 10 10.02 3.27 19.19
CA LYS A 10 9.36 4.02 20.26
C LYS A 10 8.92 5.44 19.88
N LYS A 11 9.44 6.01 18.78
CA LYS A 11 8.97 7.31 18.27
C LYS A 11 7.60 7.22 17.61
N LEU A 12 7.14 6.03 17.21
CA LEU A 12 5.85 5.81 16.58
C LEU A 12 4.74 5.98 17.61
N ASN A 13 3.78 6.86 17.35
CA ASN A 13 2.73 7.21 18.31
C ASN A 13 1.84 6.03 18.75
N PHE A 14 1.75 4.99 17.94
CA PHE A 14 0.94 3.80 18.23
C PHE A 14 1.69 2.73 19.05
N THR A 15 2.97 2.94 19.35
CA THR A 15 3.75 2.04 20.22
C THR A 15 3.64 2.41 21.70
N ALA A 16 3.13 3.62 21.99
CA ALA A 16 2.73 4.03 23.32
C ALA A 16 1.19 3.95 23.46
N PRO A 17 0.65 3.27 24.49
CA PRO A 17 -0.78 3.22 24.70
C PRO A 17 -1.33 4.62 25.03
N PRO A 18 -2.51 4.99 24.52
CA PRO A 18 -3.20 6.22 24.95
C PRO A 18 -3.44 6.20 26.46
N VAL A 19 -3.23 7.33 27.11
CA VAL A 19 -3.65 7.53 28.51
C VAL A 19 -5.17 7.73 28.52
N ILE A 20 -5.84 7.07 29.45
CA ILE A 20 -7.29 7.19 29.70
C ILE A 20 -7.46 7.99 30.99
N ALA A 21 -8.42 8.91 31.03
CA ALA A 21 -8.71 9.69 32.22
C ALA A 21 -9.16 8.80 33.39
N GLN A 22 -8.74 9.14 34.60
CA GLN A 22 -9.22 8.49 35.82
C GLN A 22 -10.57 9.08 36.19
N THR A 23 -11.64 8.43 35.74
CA THR A 23 -13.04 8.79 36.01
C THR A 23 -13.75 7.61 36.68
N GLU A 24 -14.60 7.89 37.67
CA GLU A 24 -15.45 6.87 38.32
C GLU A 24 -16.63 6.44 37.42
N ASN A 25 -16.85 7.15 36.32
CA ASN A 25 -17.92 6.90 35.36
C ASN A 25 -17.42 6.02 34.20
N TRP A 26 -17.90 4.77 34.16
CA TRP A 26 -17.47 3.81 33.13
C TRP A 26 -17.93 4.22 31.72
N GLU A 27 -19.07 4.90 31.57
CA GLU A 27 -19.55 5.38 30.27
C GLU A 27 -18.66 6.50 29.70
N GLU A 28 -18.07 7.35 30.55
CA GLU A 28 -17.06 8.33 30.16
C GLU A 28 -15.80 7.64 29.67
N THR A 29 -15.30 6.68 30.45
CA THR A 29 -14.14 5.84 30.09
C THR A 29 -14.36 5.18 28.72
N VAL A 30 -15.54 4.58 28.48
CA VAL A 30 -15.87 3.94 27.19
C VAL A 30 -15.94 4.97 26.06
N ARG A 31 -16.52 6.15 26.29
CA ARG A 31 -16.57 7.22 25.28
C ARG A 31 -15.17 7.71 24.91
N GLU A 32 -14.29 7.85 25.88
CA GLU A 32 -12.89 8.21 25.65
C GLU A 32 -12.17 7.13 24.82
N VAL A 33 -12.32 5.85 25.18
CA VAL A 33 -11.75 4.73 24.43
C VAL A 33 -12.24 4.70 22.98
N LYS A 34 -13.54 4.88 22.79
CA LYS A 34 -14.14 4.97 21.45
C LYS A 34 -13.57 6.13 20.63
N SER A 35 -13.28 7.27 21.26
CA SER A 35 -12.76 8.44 20.56
C SER A 35 -11.44 8.18 19.83
N PHE A 36 -10.57 7.31 20.36
CA PHE A 36 -9.31 6.95 19.71
C PHE A 36 -9.41 5.72 18.79
N ILE A 37 -10.21 4.68 19.13
CA ILE A 37 -10.31 3.48 18.26
C ILE A 37 -11.24 3.69 17.04
N GLU A 38 -12.25 4.56 17.16
CA GLU A 38 -13.23 4.83 16.09
C GLU A 38 -12.90 6.09 15.27
N ARG A 39 -11.71 6.69 15.50
CA ARG A 39 -11.28 7.91 14.83
C ARG A 39 -11.31 7.74 13.31
N ARG A 40 -11.99 8.67 12.64
CA ARG A 40 -12.18 8.67 11.18
C ARG A 40 -11.22 9.62 10.48
N PRO A 41 -10.82 9.31 9.24
CA PRO A 41 -10.09 10.27 8.42
C PRO A 41 -11.03 11.39 7.98
N ASP A 42 -10.50 12.59 7.80
CA ASP A 42 -11.20 13.68 7.12
C ASP A 42 -11.17 13.47 5.59
N GLU A 43 -12.30 13.02 5.03
CA GLU A 43 -12.48 12.78 3.58
C GLU A 43 -12.46 14.07 2.75
N SER A 44 -12.72 15.23 3.35
CA SER A 44 -12.65 16.51 2.64
C SER A 44 -11.23 16.86 2.19
N LEU A 45 -10.20 16.26 2.80
CA LEU A 45 -8.81 16.47 2.43
C LEU A 45 -8.46 15.86 1.07
N VAL A 46 -9.14 14.76 0.69
CA VAL A 46 -8.89 14.03 -0.57
C VAL A 46 -9.91 14.37 -1.66
N GLN A 47 -11.10 14.85 -1.28
CA GLN A 47 -12.18 15.21 -2.20
C GLN A 47 -12.11 16.64 -2.74
N ARG A 48 -11.30 17.52 -2.12
CA ARG A 48 -11.11 18.89 -2.60
C ARG A 48 -10.39 18.92 -3.96
N ASP A 49 -10.48 20.04 -4.64
CA ASP A 49 -9.77 20.26 -5.90
C ASP A 49 -8.25 20.21 -5.68
N ALA A 50 -7.54 19.65 -6.66
CA ALA A 50 -6.09 19.60 -6.65
C ALA A 50 -5.50 20.96 -7.04
N SER A 51 -4.46 21.39 -6.34
CA SER A 51 -3.64 22.54 -6.74
C SER A 51 -2.32 22.08 -7.34
N GLU A 52 -1.75 22.87 -8.25
CA GLU A 52 -0.41 22.58 -8.77
C GLU A 52 0.64 22.74 -7.68
N PHE A 53 1.58 21.79 -7.61
CA PHE A 53 2.80 21.89 -6.83
C PHE A 53 4.01 21.88 -7.77
N GLN A 54 4.88 22.87 -7.62
CA GLN A 54 6.09 22.97 -8.43
C GLN A 54 7.31 22.51 -7.64
N LEU A 55 8.22 21.77 -8.29
CA LEU A 55 9.46 21.29 -7.65
C LEU A 55 10.35 22.43 -7.12
N GLN A 56 10.19 23.66 -7.63
CA GLN A 56 10.92 24.83 -7.16
C GLN A 56 10.33 25.44 -5.88
N SER A 57 9.12 25.03 -5.46
CA SER A 57 8.44 25.56 -4.26
C SER A 57 9.32 25.48 -3.01
N SER A 58 9.33 26.52 -2.19
CA SER A 58 9.92 26.51 -0.85
C SER A 58 8.95 26.03 0.23
N GLU A 59 7.68 25.83 -0.12
CA GLU A 59 6.62 25.40 0.80
C GLU A 59 6.17 23.97 0.49
N LEU A 60 5.62 23.30 1.51
CA LEU A 60 5.01 21.98 1.34
C LEU A 60 3.73 22.04 0.51
N PRO A 61 3.40 20.98 -0.25
CA PRO A 61 2.17 20.96 -1.03
C PRO A 61 0.92 20.96 -0.11
N PRO A 62 -0.24 21.40 -0.62
CA PRO A 62 -1.51 21.21 0.06
C PRO A 62 -1.91 19.72 0.11
N SER A 63 -3.01 19.39 0.80
CA SER A 63 -3.40 18.00 1.01
C SER A 63 -3.75 17.24 -0.27
N ARG A 64 -4.27 17.96 -1.26
CA ARG A 64 -4.57 17.43 -2.60
C ARG A 64 -3.85 18.31 -3.61
N PHE A 65 -2.98 17.71 -4.40
CA PHE A 65 -2.19 18.44 -5.38
C PHE A 65 -1.86 17.57 -6.58
N TYR A 66 -1.44 18.20 -7.67
CA TYR A 66 -0.79 17.52 -8.78
C TYR A 66 0.56 18.17 -9.06
N THR A 67 1.45 17.43 -9.71
CA THR A 67 2.70 18.00 -10.27
C THR A 67 2.91 17.44 -11.66
N ASP A 68 3.40 18.28 -12.55
CA ASP A 68 3.89 17.88 -13.86
C ASP A 68 5.41 17.89 -13.85
N ILE A 69 6.02 16.75 -14.15
CA ILE A 69 7.48 16.62 -14.27
C ILE A 69 7.75 15.92 -15.59
N ARG A 70 8.33 16.68 -16.54
CA ARG A 70 8.40 16.26 -17.96
C ARG A 70 7.00 15.88 -18.46
N THR A 71 6.80 14.69 -19.03
CA THR A 71 5.47 14.25 -19.49
C THR A 71 4.64 13.54 -18.43
N ALA A 72 5.18 13.34 -17.22
CA ALA A 72 4.47 12.69 -16.12
C ALA A 72 3.53 13.66 -15.38
N HIS A 73 2.23 13.43 -15.47
CA HIS A 73 1.21 14.09 -14.66
C HIS A 73 0.88 13.27 -13.41
N MET A 74 1.36 13.71 -12.26
CA MET A 74 1.23 12.97 -11.00
C MET A 74 0.13 13.56 -10.13
N GLU A 75 -0.93 12.80 -9.94
CA GLU A 75 -1.95 13.12 -8.95
C GLU A 75 -1.50 12.61 -7.58
N CYS A 76 -1.61 13.47 -6.56
CA CYS A 76 -1.07 13.19 -5.23
C CYS A 76 -2.01 13.60 -4.09
N PHE A 77 -1.89 12.90 -2.97
CA PHE A 77 -2.41 13.29 -1.66
C PHE A 77 -1.24 13.41 -0.67
N PHE A 78 -1.23 14.46 0.14
CA PHE A 78 -0.22 14.66 1.16
C PHE A 78 -0.82 15.01 2.51
N LYS A 79 -0.24 14.44 3.57
CA LYS A 79 -0.53 14.85 4.94
C LYS A 79 0.77 14.87 5.73
N LYS A 80 1.15 16.06 6.19
CA LYS A 80 2.27 16.24 7.11
C LYS A 80 2.00 15.56 8.45
N GLY A 81 2.96 14.77 8.92
CA GLY A 81 3.05 14.21 10.27
C GLY A 81 3.99 15.00 11.16
N SER A 82 4.17 14.55 12.41
CA SER A 82 5.10 15.15 13.38
C SER A 82 6.44 14.43 13.49
N LEU A 83 6.53 13.20 12.97
CA LEU A 83 7.74 12.39 12.96
C LEU A 83 8.59 12.68 11.72
N ASP A 84 9.90 12.52 11.84
CA ASP A 84 10.91 12.68 10.78
C ASP A 84 10.94 11.49 9.79
N TYR A 85 9.76 11.00 9.43
CA TYR A 85 9.54 9.92 8.48
C TYR A 85 8.54 10.33 7.39
N LEU A 86 8.77 9.85 6.18
CA LEU A 86 7.87 10.00 5.04
C LEU A 86 7.49 8.62 4.50
N VAL A 87 6.23 8.23 4.68
CA VAL A 87 5.66 7.03 4.07
C VAL A 87 5.02 7.41 2.74
N VAL A 88 5.52 6.82 1.65
CA VAL A 88 5.01 7.05 0.29
C VAL A 88 4.21 5.83 -0.15
N PHE A 89 2.90 5.98 -0.32
CA PHE A 89 2.02 4.94 -0.82
C PHE A 89 1.85 5.02 -2.34
N PHE A 90 2.08 3.89 -3.00
CA PHE A 90 1.78 3.68 -4.41
C PHE A 90 0.50 2.87 -4.57
N SER A 91 -0.44 3.39 -5.36
CA SER A 91 -1.65 2.66 -5.73
C SER A 91 -1.35 1.45 -6.62
N GLY A 92 -2.12 0.38 -6.42
CA GLY A 92 -2.09 -0.83 -7.25
C GLY A 92 -2.94 -0.71 -8.51
N ALA A 93 -3.36 -1.86 -9.05
CA ALA A 93 -4.24 -1.89 -10.23
C ALA A 93 -5.60 -1.22 -9.94
N ARG A 94 -6.16 -0.56 -10.96
CA ARG A 94 -7.49 0.07 -10.91
C ARG A 94 -8.65 -0.92 -11.08
N THR A 95 -8.43 -2.21 -10.90
CA THR A 95 -9.48 -3.23 -11.03
C THR A 95 -10.43 -3.22 -9.83
N ARG A 96 -11.74 -3.11 -10.07
CA ARG A 96 -12.79 -3.31 -9.06
C ARG A 96 -13.62 -4.57 -9.34
N ALA A 97 -14.35 -5.03 -8.32
CA ALA A 97 -15.30 -6.14 -8.44
C ALA A 97 -16.28 -5.90 -9.61
N GLY A 98 -16.49 -6.92 -10.44
CA GLY A 98 -17.32 -6.85 -11.64
C GLY A 98 -16.64 -6.21 -12.86
N GLY A 99 -15.30 -6.12 -12.88
CA GLY A 99 -14.53 -5.71 -14.07
C GLY A 99 -14.54 -4.21 -14.38
N ARG A 100 -14.95 -3.37 -13.41
CA ARG A 100 -14.98 -1.91 -13.58
C ARG A 100 -13.64 -1.31 -13.17
N LEU A 101 -13.22 -0.26 -13.88
CA LEU A 101 -12.08 0.55 -13.46
C LEU A 101 -12.44 1.47 -12.29
N ALA A 102 -11.53 1.60 -11.33
CA ALA A 102 -11.59 2.62 -10.30
C ALA A 102 -11.44 4.01 -10.94
N PRO A 103 -12.11 5.04 -10.40
CA PRO A 103 -11.93 6.41 -10.87
C PRO A 103 -10.47 6.83 -10.69
N TYR A 104 -9.99 7.65 -11.62
CA TYR A 104 -8.69 8.31 -11.50
C TYR A 104 -8.91 9.74 -11.02
N PRO A 105 -8.15 10.22 -10.02
CA PRO A 105 -7.16 9.47 -9.24
C PRO A 105 -7.78 8.67 -8.09
N THR A 106 -7.08 7.63 -7.64
CA THR A 106 -7.37 6.88 -6.41
C THR A 106 -6.10 6.77 -5.57
N PHE A 107 -6.18 7.19 -4.30
CA PHE A 107 -5.05 7.13 -3.37
C PHE A 107 -5.18 5.94 -2.43
N SER A 108 -4.33 4.93 -2.59
CA SER A 108 -4.30 3.80 -1.67
C SER A 108 -3.79 4.23 -0.29
N SER A 109 -4.44 3.76 0.78
CA SER A 109 -4.05 4.02 2.18
C SER A 109 -4.02 5.48 2.62
N TRP A 110 -4.58 6.43 1.85
CA TRP A 110 -4.55 7.86 2.21
C TRP A 110 -5.04 8.11 3.63
N SER A 111 -6.10 7.41 4.05
CA SER A 111 -6.74 7.57 5.36
C SER A 111 -5.88 7.17 6.55
N TRP A 112 -4.78 6.46 6.31
CA TRP A 112 -3.92 5.92 7.37
C TRP A 112 -3.04 6.99 8.02
N TYR A 113 -2.97 8.19 7.45
CA TYR A 113 -2.30 9.34 8.08
C TYR A 113 -2.78 9.58 9.50
N LYS A 114 -4.04 9.27 9.82
CA LYS A 114 -4.56 9.50 11.17
C LYS A 114 -3.85 8.54 12.14
N ASP A 115 -3.59 7.32 11.72
CA ASP A 115 -3.19 6.20 12.57
C ASP A 115 -1.70 6.15 12.89
N ILE A 116 -0.89 7.03 12.27
CA ILE A 116 0.55 7.15 12.45
C ILE A 116 0.94 8.62 12.62
N ASN A 117 2.14 8.89 13.13
CA ASN A 117 2.71 10.25 13.23
C ASN A 117 3.73 10.58 12.13
N ALA A 118 4.01 9.67 11.19
CA ALA A 118 4.81 9.96 10.00
C ALA A 118 4.03 10.80 8.98
N SER A 119 4.76 11.55 8.14
CA SER A 119 4.15 12.19 6.97
C SER A 119 3.74 11.14 5.95
N VAL A 120 2.58 11.34 5.32
CA VAL A 120 2.02 10.44 4.30
C VAL A 120 1.95 11.15 2.97
N LEU A 121 2.51 10.53 1.93
CA LEU A 121 2.37 10.93 0.54
C LEU A 121 1.76 9.76 -0.22
N CYS A 122 0.65 9.96 -0.91
CA CYS A 122 0.09 8.96 -1.83
C CYS A 122 0.24 9.47 -3.25
N ILE A 123 0.70 8.60 -4.15
CA ILE A 123 0.88 8.89 -5.57
C ILE A 123 0.07 7.83 -6.34
N ASP A 124 -0.81 8.28 -7.22
CA ASP A 124 -1.49 7.37 -8.16
C ASP A 124 -0.67 7.21 -9.44
N ASP A 125 -0.89 6.14 -10.21
CA ASP A 125 -0.07 5.84 -11.39
C ASP A 125 -0.30 6.90 -12.49
N PRO A 126 0.73 7.69 -12.88
CA PRO A 126 0.59 8.73 -13.91
C PRO A 126 0.19 8.15 -15.27
N MET A 127 0.43 6.86 -15.50
CA MET A 127 0.05 6.16 -16.72
C MET A 127 -1.46 6.22 -16.97
N TYR A 128 -2.27 6.30 -15.90
CA TYR A 128 -3.73 6.33 -16.01
C TYR A 128 -4.29 7.62 -16.61
N LYS A 129 -3.53 8.73 -16.56
CA LYS A 129 -3.89 9.97 -17.24
C LYS A 129 -3.79 9.80 -18.75
N THR A 130 -2.70 9.20 -19.21
CA THR A 130 -2.41 8.97 -20.64
C THR A 130 -3.22 7.82 -21.21
N PHE A 131 -3.43 6.76 -20.41
CA PHE A 131 -4.15 5.55 -20.81
C PHE A 131 -5.33 5.29 -19.86
N PRO A 132 -6.48 5.99 -20.02
CA PRO A 132 -7.60 5.91 -19.08
C PRO A 132 -8.19 4.50 -18.89
N LYS A 133 -8.03 3.62 -19.90
CA LYS A 133 -8.51 2.23 -19.91
C LYS A 133 -7.51 1.21 -19.33
N MET A 134 -6.29 1.64 -19.02
CA MET A 134 -5.26 0.79 -18.45
C MET A 134 -5.63 0.40 -17.00
N GLU A 135 -5.53 -0.89 -16.69
CA GLU A 135 -5.75 -1.42 -15.35
C GLU A 135 -4.52 -1.24 -14.47
N ILE A 136 -3.32 -1.34 -15.04
CA ILE A 136 -2.05 -1.21 -14.35
C ILE A 136 -0.96 -0.71 -15.30
N GLY A 137 -0.26 0.36 -14.92
CA GLY A 137 0.82 0.94 -15.73
C GLY A 137 2.22 0.73 -15.15
N TRP A 138 2.31 0.18 -13.93
CA TRP A 138 3.55 0.04 -13.17
C TRP A 138 4.38 1.32 -13.09
N TYR A 139 3.73 2.49 -13.21
CA TYR A 139 4.39 3.79 -13.20
C TYR A 139 5.49 3.90 -14.27
N TYR A 140 5.37 3.11 -15.35
CA TYR A 140 6.50 2.85 -16.25
C TYR A 140 7.01 4.10 -16.97
N GLY A 141 6.08 4.94 -17.42
CA GLY A 141 6.33 6.09 -18.28
C GLY A 141 6.20 5.75 -19.76
N THR A 142 7.04 6.37 -20.58
CA THR A 142 7.06 6.19 -22.03
C THR A 142 8.26 5.36 -22.46
N GLN A 143 8.42 5.15 -23.77
CA GLN A 143 9.64 4.52 -24.30
C GLN A 143 10.91 5.30 -23.96
N THR A 144 10.84 6.61 -23.75
CA THR A 144 12.03 7.47 -23.49
C THR A 144 12.04 8.05 -22.09
N GLU A 145 10.90 8.17 -21.42
CA GLU A 145 10.79 8.74 -20.07
C GLU A 145 10.40 7.68 -19.05
N ASP A 146 11.18 7.57 -17.98
CA ASP A 146 10.83 6.74 -16.83
C ASP A 146 10.12 7.57 -15.77
N TYR A 147 8.80 7.40 -15.61
CA TYR A 147 8.05 8.17 -14.62
C TYR A 147 8.43 7.82 -13.18
N ARG A 148 9.04 6.64 -12.93
CA ARG A 148 9.57 6.28 -11.60
C ARG A 148 10.78 7.16 -11.23
N TYR A 149 11.54 7.63 -12.22
CA TYR A 149 12.58 8.64 -11.99
C TYR A 149 11.95 9.99 -11.62
N ASP A 150 10.95 10.44 -12.37
CA ASP A 150 10.27 11.72 -12.10
C ASP A 150 9.64 11.74 -10.71
N ILE A 151 8.97 10.63 -10.33
CA ILE A 151 8.37 10.44 -9.01
C ILE A 151 9.43 10.53 -7.92
N SER A 152 10.64 10.00 -8.16
CA SER A 152 11.73 10.12 -7.20
C SER A 152 12.14 11.58 -6.95
N LEU A 153 12.04 12.45 -7.96
CA LEU A 153 12.34 13.88 -7.83
C LEU A 153 11.31 14.55 -6.92
N LEU A 154 10.02 14.25 -7.11
CA LEU A 154 8.95 14.72 -6.23
C LEU A 154 9.15 14.26 -4.78
N ILE A 155 9.39 12.95 -4.58
CA ILE A 155 9.58 12.38 -3.24
C ILE A 155 10.78 13.03 -2.53
N LYS A 156 11.92 13.16 -3.22
CA LYS A 156 13.11 13.82 -2.66
C LYS A 156 12.85 15.29 -2.35
N LYS A 157 12.08 15.99 -3.18
CA LYS A 157 11.70 17.38 -2.93
C LYS A 157 10.87 17.51 -1.66
N ILE A 158 9.82 16.70 -1.51
CA ILE A 158 8.95 16.72 -0.33
C ILE A 158 9.73 16.31 0.92
N ALA A 159 10.58 15.28 0.84
CA ALA A 159 11.44 14.86 1.94
C ALA A 159 12.40 15.99 2.38
N ALA A 160 13.02 16.69 1.43
CA ALA A 160 13.89 17.82 1.72
C ALA A 160 13.15 18.97 2.43
N LEU A 161 11.93 19.32 1.98
CA LEU A 161 11.08 20.33 2.63
C LEU A 161 10.63 19.92 4.04
N LEU A 162 10.55 18.62 4.30
CA LEU A 162 10.25 18.08 5.63
C LEU A 162 11.49 17.94 6.53
N GLY A 163 12.70 18.08 5.98
CA GLY A 163 13.94 17.74 6.69
C GLY A 163 14.11 16.23 6.95
N VAL A 164 13.43 15.39 6.17
CA VAL A 164 13.46 13.92 6.30
C VAL A 164 14.66 13.36 5.53
N PRO A 165 15.58 12.63 6.18
CA PRO A 165 16.69 11.98 5.48
C PRO A 165 16.19 10.78 4.65
N ASN A 166 16.91 10.42 3.58
CA ASN A 166 16.49 9.32 2.68
C ASN A 166 16.20 8.00 3.41
N ARG A 167 16.97 7.68 4.47
CA ARG A 167 16.77 6.48 5.30
C ARG A 167 15.44 6.41 6.04
N HIS A 168 14.74 7.54 6.17
CA HIS A 168 13.41 7.62 6.77
C HIS A 168 12.30 7.80 5.71
N ILE A 169 12.65 7.65 4.42
CA ILE A 169 11.69 7.53 3.33
C ILE A 169 11.33 6.05 3.18
N ILE A 170 10.05 5.74 3.35
CA ILE A 170 9.50 4.38 3.24
C ILE A 170 8.58 4.32 2.02
N LEU A 171 9.04 3.64 0.98
CA LEU A 171 8.30 3.40 -0.26
C LEU A 171 7.42 2.16 -0.08
N TYR A 172 6.11 2.35 -0.07
CA TYR A 172 5.13 1.32 0.28
C TYR A 172 4.13 1.05 -0.84
N GLY A 173 3.91 -0.20 -1.18
CA GLY A 173 2.83 -0.52 -2.13
C GLY A 173 2.43 -1.98 -2.15
N ARG A 174 1.23 -2.24 -2.69
CA ARG A 174 0.73 -3.60 -2.94
C ARG A 174 0.61 -3.85 -4.42
N SER A 175 0.81 -5.08 -4.86
CA SER A 175 0.70 -5.44 -6.27
C SER A 175 1.53 -4.45 -7.12
N GLY A 176 0.90 -3.74 -8.06
CA GLY A 176 1.58 -2.82 -8.98
C GLY A 176 2.24 -1.65 -8.26
N GLY A 177 1.67 -1.22 -7.13
CA GLY A 177 2.31 -0.21 -6.29
C GLY A 177 3.55 -0.75 -5.59
N GLY A 178 3.59 -2.04 -5.26
CA GLY A 178 4.77 -2.68 -4.72
C GLY A 178 5.91 -2.76 -5.74
N THR A 179 5.57 -3.08 -6.99
CA THR A 179 6.48 -2.99 -8.14
C THR A 179 7.03 -1.56 -8.29
N ALA A 180 6.16 -0.56 -8.24
CA ALA A 180 6.54 0.85 -8.33
C ALA A 180 7.50 1.26 -7.21
N ALA A 181 7.22 0.85 -5.97
CA ALA A 181 8.07 1.14 -4.81
C ALA A 181 9.51 0.61 -5.02
N ILE A 182 9.65 -0.64 -5.49
CA ILE A 182 10.97 -1.22 -5.80
C ILE A 182 11.66 -0.40 -6.90
N ALA A 183 10.94 -0.07 -7.97
CA ALA A 183 11.53 0.61 -9.11
C ALA A 183 11.96 2.07 -8.81
N VAL A 184 11.14 2.82 -8.06
CA VAL A 184 11.44 4.18 -7.60
C VAL A 184 12.66 4.20 -6.67
N SER A 185 12.83 3.16 -5.85
CA SER A 185 13.95 3.06 -4.90
C SER A 185 15.33 3.14 -5.57
N ASN A 186 15.41 2.76 -6.87
CA ASN A 186 16.62 2.86 -7.67
C ASN A 186 17.17 4.29 -7.76
N TYR A 187 16.32 5.30 -7.53
CA TYR A 187 16.64 6.71 -7.65
C TYR A 187 16.69 7.46 -6.31
N ILE A 188 16.54 6.72 -5.19
CA ILE A 188 16.54 7.24 -3.81
C ILE A 188 17.43 6.33 -2.95
N LYS A 189 18.75 6.56 -3.01
CA LYS A 189 19.73 5.82 -2.21
C LYS A 189 19.52 6.03 -0.72
N GLY A 190 19.63 4.95 0.05
CA GLY A 190 19.39 4.88 1.48
C GLY A 190 17.93 4.64 1.86
N SER A 191 16.98 4.59 0.92
CA SER A 191 15.55 4.48 1.24
C SER A 191 15.14 3.07 1.70
N CYS A 192 13.96 2.98 2.32
CA CYS A 192 13.34 1.72 2.69
C CYS A 192 12.20 1.38 1.72
N VAL A 193 12.06 0.12 1.35
CA VAL A 193 10.98 -0.38 0.48
C VAL A 193 10.20 -1.44 1.22
N CYS A 194 8.87 -1.32 1.24
CA CYS A 194 7.98 -2.36 1.68
C CYS A 194 6.97 -2.68 0.57
N SER A 195 6.95 -3.94 0.12
CA SER A 195 6.03 -4.37 -0.93
C SER A 195 5.22 -5.57 -0.47
N VAL A 196 3.93 -5.61 -0.79
CA VAL A 196 3.04 -6.73 -0.48
C VAL A 196 2.49 -7.33 -1.77
N ASN A 197 2.78 -8.61 -2.00
CA ASN A 197 2.40 -9.35 -3.21
C ASN A 197 2.75 -8.59 -4.51
N ALA A 198 3.94 -8.00 -4.55
CA ALA A 198 4.39 -7.22 -5.70
C ALA A 198 4.60 -8.09 -6.93
N GLN A 199 4.30 -7.54 -8.11
CA GLN A 199 4.70 -8.15 -9.37
C GLN A 199 6.19 -7.88 -9.63
N ILE A 200 7.03 -8.90 -9.45
CA ILE A 200 8.50 -8.79 -9.60
C ILE A 200 9.06 -9.46 -10.85
N ASP A 201 8.19 -10.05 -11.65
CA ASP A 201 8.52 -10.66 -12.94
C ASP A 201 7.33 -10.39 -13.87
N LEU A 202 7.31 -9.19 -14.48
CA LEU A 202 6.10 -8.62 -15.09
C LEU A 202 5.55 -9.47 -16.23
N GLN A 203 6.44 -10.10 -17.01
CA GLN A 203 6.10 -11.02 -18.10
C GLN A 203 5.30 -12.23 -17.63
N LYS A 204 5.39 -12.62 -16.35
CA LYS A 204 4.62 -13.74 -15.82
C LYS A 204 3.17 -13.38 -15.50
N TYR A 205 2.76 -12.13 -15.64
CA TYR A 205 1.39 -11.68 -15.40
C TYR A 205 0.69 -11.37 -16.74
N PRO A 206 0.33 -12.38 -17.56
CA PRO A 206 -0.02 -12.21 -18.98
C PRO A 206 -1.16 -11.23 -19.19
N HIS A 207 -2.24 -11.29 -18.39
CA HIS A 207 -3.35 -10.34 -18.48
C HIS A 207 -2.88 -8.87 -18.42
N TYR A 208 -1.96 -8.56 -17.50
CA TYR A 208 -1.43 -7.20 -17.36
C TYR A 208 -0.31 -6.90 -18.36
N ALA A 209 0.53 -7.89 -18.69
CA ALA A 209 1.61 -7.74 -19.64
C ALA A 209 1.08 -7.49 -21.07
N ASP A 210 0.05 -8.23 -21.48
CA ASP A 210 -0.56 -8.10 -22.80
C ASP A 210 -1.28 -6.74 -22.92
N GLN A 211 -2.06 -6.37 -21.89
CA GLN A 211 -2.71 -5.07 -21.85
C GLN A 211 -1.70 -3.92 -21.89
N PHE A 212 -0.62 -3.99 -21.11
CA PHE A 212 0.42 -2.98 -21.14
C PHE A 212 1.08 -2.90 -22.53
N SER A 213 1.39 -4.05 -23.14
CA SER A 213 2.03 -4.10 -24.45
C SER A 213 1.16 -3.45 -25.54
N GLU A 214 -0.15 -3.69 -25.50
CA GLU A 214 -1.13 -3.07 -26.40
C GLU A 214 -1.16 -1.55 -26.25
N HIS A 215 -1.26 -1.03 -25.02
CA HIS A 215 -1.33 0.42 -24.79
C HIS A 215 -0.02 1.14 -25.13
N MET A 216 1.12 0.51 -24.86
CA MET A 216 2.44 1.14 -24.96
C MET A 216 3.12 0.94 -26.32
N GLY A 217 2.65 -0.02 -27.12
CA GLY A 217 3.38 -0.48 -28.30
C GLY A 217 4.77 -1.03 -27.94
N ILE A 218 4.92 -1.62 -26.75
CA ILE A 218 6.16 -2.22 -26.25
C ILE A 218 5.88 -3.69 -26.00
N ASP A 219 6.53 -4.59 -26.72
CA ASP A 219 6.46 -6.02 -26.41
C ASP A 219 7.29 -6.32 -25.15
N ILE A 220 6.61 -6.56 -24.03
CA ILE A 220 7.22 -6.84 -22.73
C ILE A 220 8.07 -8.14 -22.76
N TYR A 221 7.75 -9.09 -23.63
CA TYR A 221 8.43 -10.38 -23.70
C TYR A 221 9.77 -10.28 -24.43
N THR A 222 9.90 -9.39 -25.41
CA THR A 222 11.09 -9.28 -26.27
C THR A 222 11.89 -7.99 -26.08
N SER A 223 11.28 -6.89 -25.61
CA SER A 223 11.96 -5.60 -25.47
C SER A 223 13.06 -5.63 -24.40
N GLU A 224 14.31 -5.47 -24.85
CA GLU A 224 15.47 -5.42 -23.96
C GLU A 224 15.48 -4.16 -23.07
N ASP A 225 15.02 -3.01 -23.59
CA ASP A 225 14.88 -1.79 -22.81
C ASP A 225 13.84 -1.96 -21.68
N PHE A 226 12.71 -2.61 -21.97
CA PHE A 226 11.71 -2.92 -20.95
C PHE A 226 12.27 -3.84 -19.87
N LYS A 227 12.95 -4.93 -20.27
CA LYS A 227 13.58 -5.87 -19.34
C LYS A 227 14.61 -5.17 -18.45
N LYS A 228 15.46 -4.32 -19.04
CA LYS A 228 16.47 -3.54 -18.32
C LYS A 228 15.86 -2.59 -17.30
N ARG A 229 14.77 -1.89 -17.64
CA ARG A 229 14.06 -0.98 -16.72
C ARG A 229 13.34 -1.70 -15.59
N ASN A 230 13.00 -2.98 -15.78
CA ASN A 230 12.27 -3.79 -14.81
C ASN A 230 13.12 -4.95 -14.24
N ASP A 231 14.45 -4.84 -14.29
CA ASP A 231 15.36 -5.75 -13.59
C ASP A 231 15.36 -5.45 -12.08
N PHE A 232 14.32 -5.91 -11.38
CA PHE A 232 14.14 -5.63 -9.95
C PHE A 232 15.21 -6.28 -9.07
N ALA A 233 15.67 -7.50 -9.42
CA ALA A 233 16.80 -8.12 -8.73
C ALA A 233 18.07 -7.28 -8.88
N GLY A 234 18.36 -6.79 -10.09
CA GLY A 234 19.46 -5.85 -10.32
C GLY A 234 19.29 -4.54 -9.56
N VAL A 235 18.06 -4.00 -9.47
CA VAL A 235 17.75 -2.82 -8.64
C VAL A 235 18.09 -3.03 -7.17
N ILE A 236 17.70 -4.15 -6.59
CA ILE A 236 17.98 -4.45 -5.18
C ILE A 236 19.51 -4.56 -4.96
N LYS A 237 20.21 -5.31 -5.83
CA LYS A 237 21.65 -5.58 -5.70
C LYS A 237 22.51 -4.33 -5.87
N LYS A 238 22.15 -3.41 -6.78
CA LYS A 238 22.94 -2.19 -7.03
C LYS A 238 22.72 -1.09 -5.99
N ASN A 239 21.77 -1.25 -5.08
CA ASN A 239 21.45 -0.29 -4.02
C ASN A 239 21.60 -0.92 -2.63
N PRO A 240 22.83 -1.31 -2.21
CA PRO A 240 23.06 -1.99 -0.93
C PRO A 240 22.67 -1.16 0.30
N ASP A 241 22.64 0.17 0.17
CA ASP A 241 22.24 1.08 1.25
C ASP A 241 20.71 1.14 1.45
N ASN A 242 19.91 0.64 0.50
CA ASN A 242 18.47 0.57 0.63
C ASN A 242 18.06 -0.69 1.40
N THR A 243 17.02 -0.62 2.21
CA THR A 243 16.42 -1.79 2.89
C THR A 243 15.17 -2.26 2.15
N TYR A 244 15.07 -3.54 1.78
CA TYR A 244 13.93 -4.09 1.05
C TYR A 244 13.18 -5.14 1.85
N LEU A 245 11.92 -4.88 2.21
CA LEU A 245 11.00 -5.85 2.82
C LEU A 245 9.95 -6.27 1.79
N LEU A 246 10.07 -7.49 1.26
CA LEU A 246 9.16 -8.03 0.23
C LEU A 246 8.28 -9.12 0.84
N ILE A 247 7.00 -8.80 1.00
CA ILE A 247 6.00 -9.59 1.70
C ILE A 247 5.16 -10.38 0.69
N THR A 248 5.04 -11.70 0.86
CA THR A 248 4.36 -12.62 -0.07
C THR A 248 3.37 -13.52 0.64
N ASN A 249 2.13 -13.56 0.16
CA ASN A 249 1.12 -14.51 0.61
C ASN A 249 1.38 -15.89 0.00
N ILE A 250 1.76 -16.87 0.82
CA ILE A 250 2.00 -18.24 0.34
C ILE A 250 0.74 -18.91 -0.22
N PHE A 251 -0.44 -18.48 0.23
CA PHE A 251 -1.73 -19.00 -0.24
C PHE A 251 -2.31 -18.26 -1.44
N SER A 252 -1.57 -17.32 -2.02
CA SER A 252 -1.88 -16.77 -3.34
C SER A 252 -1.05 -17.51 -4.38
N PRO A 253 -1.61 -18.50 -5.12
CA PRO A 253 -0.84 -19.22 -6.13
C PRO A 253 -0.25 -18.27 -7.17
N SER A 254 -0.99 -17.21 -7.52
CA SER A 254 -0.51 -16.25 -8.49
C SER A 254 0.77 -15.54 -8.04
N ASP A 255 0.89 -15.22 -6.75
CA ASP A 255 2.04 -14.49 -6.22
C ASP A 255 3.16 -15.45 -5.82
N ALA A 256 2.85 -16.50 -5.07
CA ALA A 256 3.82 -17.46 -4.56
C ALA A 256 4.56 -18.18 -5.69
N GLN A 257 3.85 -18.67 -6.72
CA GLN A 257 4.49 -19.40 -7.85
C GLN A 257 5.38 -18.50 -8.72
N ARG A 258 5.25 -17.18 -8.63
CA ARG A 258 6.04 -16.23 -9.41
C ARG A 258 7.18 -15.64 -8.60
N SER A 259 6.86 -15.11 -7.42
CA SER A 259 7.82 -14.39 -6.58
C SER A 259 8.83 -15.29 -5.90
N ILE A 260 8.42 -16.44 -5.35
CA ILE A 260 9.32 -17.34 -4.62
C ILE A 260 10.43 -17.89 -5.54
N PRO A 261 10.12 -18.48 -6.72
CA PRO A 261 11.16 -18.94 -7.62
C PRO A 261 12.07 -17.81 -8.11
N TYR A 262 11.51 -16.60 -8.32
CA TYR A 262 12.30 -15.43 -8.68
C TYR A 262 13.31 -15.07 -7.58
N PHE A 263 12.87 -15.01 -6.32
CA PHE A 263 13.75 -14.72 -5.19
C PHE A 263 14.85 -15.78 -5.03
N LEU A 264 14.49 -17.06 -5.03
CA LEU A 264 15.46 -18.16 -4.88
C LEU A 264 16.47 -18.23 -6.04
N LYS A 265 16.08 -17.80 -7.24
CA LYS A 265 16.98 -17.72 -8.40
C LYS A 265 18.01 -16.60 -8.25
N HIS A 266 17.61 -15.47 -7.67
CA HIS A 266 18.41 -14.25 -7.67
C HIS A 266 19.14 -13.98 -6.36
N PHE A 267 18.70 -14.58 -5.25
CA PHE A 267 19.22 -14.33 -3.90
C PHE A 267 19.37 -15.66 -3.16
N ASP A 268 20.46 -15.79 -2.39
CA ASP A 268 20.71 -16.96 -1.53
C ASP A 268 19.85 -16.86 -0.26
N LEU A 269 18.55 -17.10 -0.41
CA LEU A 269 17.54 -17.01 0.64
C LEU A 269 17.13 -18.40 1.13
N LYS A 270 17.23 -18.62 2.44
CA LYS A 270 16.59 -19.74 3.13
C LYS A 270 15.23 -19.28 3.66
N LEU A 271 14.19 -19.43 2.83
CA LEU A 271 12.85 -18.94 3.14
C LEU A 271 12.25 -19.61 4.38
N LYS A 272 11.58 -18.81 5.20
CA LYS A 272 10.83 -19.21 6.40
C LYS A 272 9.40 -18.74 6.28
N TYR A 273 8.47 -19.39 6.98
CA TYR A 273 7.18 -18.77 7.28
C TYR A 273 7.41 -17.68 8.34
N GLY A 274 7.47 -16.43 7.88
CA GLY A 274 8.07 -15.31 8.62
C GLY A 274 9.11 -14.60 7.75
N ILE A 275 10.07 -13.95 8.38
CA ILE A 275 11.11 -13.15 7.71
C ILE A 275 12.39 -13.98 7.53
N SER A 276 12.95 -13.93 6.33
CA SER A 276 14.28 -14.43 5.97
C SER A 276 15.04 -13.38 5.19
N SER A 277 16.33 -13.19 5.49
CA SER A 277 17.12 -12.13 4.88
C SER A 277 18.33 -12.62 4.09
N CYS A 278 18.70 -11.84 3.08
CA CYS A 278 19.92 -11.97 2.30
C CYS A 278 20.44 -10.54 2.03
N GLN A 279 21.51 -10.15 2.70
CA GLN A 279 22.06 -8.79 2.65
C GLN A 279 20.98 -7.74 3.01
N ASN A 280 20.66 -6.85 2.07
CA ASN A 280 19.69 -5.77 2.22
C ASN A 280 18.26 -6.15 1.78
N LEU A 281 18.05 -7.40 1.37
CA LEU A 281 16.74 -7.96 1.04
C LEU A 281 16.22 -8.84 2.18
N HIS A 282 14.99 -8.56 2.59
CA HIS A 282 14.23 -9.27 3.61
C HIS A 282 12.93 -9.79 2.97
N SER A 283 12.78 -11.11 2.83
CA SER A 283 11.56 -11.74 2.35
C SER A 283 10.68 -12.11 3.54
N TRP A 284 9.40 -11.69 3.53
CA TRP A 284 8.43 -12.07 4.54
C TRP A 284 7.30 -12.92 3.93
N ILE A 285 7.23 -14.19 4.30
CA ILE A 285 6.12 -15.07 3.91
C ILE A 285 5.03 -15.08 4.98
N TYR A 286 3.80 -14.79 4.58
CA TYR A 286 2.60 -14.87 5.42
C TYR A 286 1.51 -15.74 4.79
N ALA A 287 0.46 -16.04 5.54
CA ALA A 287 -0.67 -16.84 5.10
C ALA A 287 -2.00 -16.10 5.28
N ALA A 288 -2.69 -15.84 4.18
CA ALA A 288 -4.14 -15.61 4.18
C ALA A 288 -4.83 -16.82 3.54
N TRP A 289 -5.12 -17.83 4.34
CA TRP A 289 -5.64 -19.12 3.86
C TRP A 289 -7.14 -19.08 3.54
N GLY A 290 -7.55 -19.74 2.46
CA GLY A 290 -8.96 -20.10 2.17
C GLY A 290 -9.85 -18.98 1.60
N VAL A 291 -9.29 -17.81 1.35
CA VAL A 291 -9.96 -16.63 0.79
C VAL A 291 -10.17 -16.80 -0.71
N SER A 292 -11.31 -16.33 -1.23
CA SER A 292 -11.60 -16.37 -2.67
C SER A 292 -10.69 -15.45 -3.49
N ASN A 293 -10.03 -14.48 -2.84
CA ASN A 293 -9.15 -13.51 -3.47
C ASN A 293 -7.84 -13.35 -2.66
N ALA A 294 -7.03 -14.40 -2.67
CA ALA A 294 -5.78 -14.48 -1.92
C ALA A 294 -4.75 -13.39 -2.29
N HIS A 295 -4.72 -12.98 -3.56
CA HIS A 295 -3.87 -11.88 -4.01
C HIS A 295 -4.20 -10.59 -3.26
N ASN A 296 -5.50 -10.23 -3.17
CA ASN A 296 -5.95 -8.99 -2.52
C ASN A 296 -6.08 -9.10 -0.99
N SER A 297 -5.60 -10.19 -0.40
CA SER A 297 -5.63 -10.40 1.05
C SER A 297 -4.40 -9.75 1.69
N PHE A 298 -4.30 -8.43 1.51
CA PHE A 298 -3.17 -7.59 1.91
C PHE A 298 -3.17 -7.27 3.42
N ASP A 299 -2.63 -6.12 3.76
CA ASP A 299 -2.59 -5.52 5.08
C ASP A 299 -3.86 -4.71 5.42
N SER A 300 -4.05 -4.51 6.71
CA SER A 300 -5.00 -3.57 7.32
C SER A 300 -4.21 -2.57 8.19
N VAL A 301 -4.84 -1.54 8.75
CA VAL A 301 -4.12 -0.56 9.60
C VAL A 301 -3.30 -1.21 10.72
N PRO A 302 -3.81 -2.20 11.49
CA PRO A 302 -3.00 -2.90 12.50
C PRO A 302 -1.78 -3.62 11.91
N LEU A 303 -1.95 -4.33 10.79
CA LEU A 303 -0.86 -5.03 10.12
C LEU A 303 0.17 -4.06 9.55
N PHE A 304 -0.27 -2.96 8.96
CA PHE A 304 0.61 -1.91 8.47
C PHE A 304 1.48 -1.31 9.58
N LYS A 305 0.94 -1.10 10.78
CA LYS A 305 1.72 -0.65 11.94
C LYS A 305 2.82 -1.64 12.29
N MET A 306 2.50 -2.94 12.34
CA MET A 306 3.49 -3.99 12.59
C MET A 306 4.54 -4.07 11.47
N ILE A 307 4.12 -3.92 10.21
CA ILE A 307 5.04 -3.88 9.06
C ILE A 307 5.96 -2.66 9.16
N LEU A 308 5.43 -1.51 9.58
CA LEU A 308 6.18 -0.27 9.76
C LEU A 308 7.24 -0.42 10.86
N GLU A 309 6.89 -1.06 11.98
CA GLU A 309 7.85 -1.41 13.05
C GLU A 309 8.96 -2.33 12.52
N VAL A 310 8.60 -3.37 11.75
CA VAL A 310 9.56 -4.32 11.18
C VAL A 310 10.52 -3.66 10.20
N ILE A 311 10.04 -2.86 9.22
CA ILE A 311 10.94 -2.21 8.25
C ILE A 311 11.86 -1.20 8.93
N ILE A 312 11.37 -0.46 9.93
CA ILE A 312 12.19 0.45 10.75
C ILE A 312 13.22 -0.34 11.55
N ALA A 313 12.86 -1.49 12.11
CA ALA A 313 13.81 -2.33 12.82
C ALA A 313 14.95 -2.81 11.90
N LEU A 314 14.57 -3.36 10.74
CA LEU A 314 15.50 -3.91 9.73
C LEU A 314 16.44 -2.82 9.20
N SER A 315 15.93 -1.63 8.87
CA SER A 315 16.75 -0.53 8.38
C SER A 315 17.71 0.04 9.45
N ASN A 316 17.46 -0.27 10.71
CA ASN A 316 18.34 0.02 11.85
C ASN A 316 19.10 -1.23 12.33
N GLY A 317 19.32 -2.21 11.45
CA GLY A 317 20.22 -3.34 11.68
C GLY A 317 19.69 -4.42 12.63
N ALA A 318 18.37 -4.50 12.85
CA ALA A 318 17.78 -5.62 13.59
C ALA A 318 18.00 -6.95 12.85
N ALA A 319 18.31 -8.00 13.60
CA ALA A 319 18.49 -9.34 13.05
C ALA A 319 17.13 -10.02 12.75
N ASP A 320 17.14 -11.03 11.89
CA ASP A 320 15.95 -11.82 11.54
C ASP A 320 15.26 -12.38 12.78
N GLU A 321 16.02 -12.87 13.76
CA GLU A 321 15.49 -13.44 14.99
C GLU A 321 14.69 -12.41 15.81
N ASP A 322 15.18 -11.15 15.85
CA ASP A 322 14.53 -10.07 16.57
C ASP A 322 13.21 -9.67 15.90
N VAL A 323 13.22 -9.47 14.58
CA VAL A 323 12.02 -9.02 13.85
C VAL A 323 10.99 -10.13 13.66
N ASN A 324 11.41 -11.39 13.66
CA ASN A 324 10.49 -12.53 13.60
C ASN A 324 9.59 -12.64 14.82
N ILE A 325 9.96 -12.06 15.97
CA ILE A 325 9.08 -11.95 17.15
C ILE A 325 7.82 -11.15 16.78
N LEU A 326 7.97 -10.01 16.10
CA LEU A 326 6.86 -9.19 15.62
C LEU A 326 6.14 -9.86 14.43
N ALA A 327 6.91 -10.43 13.51
CA ALA A 327 6.38 -11.05 12.30
C ALA A 327 5.49 -12.26 12.61
N ALA A 328 5.81 -13.03 13.65
CA ALA A 328 5.00 -14.17 14.08
C ALA A 328 3.60 -13.74 14.54
N SER A 329 3.49 -12.67 15.34
CA SER A 329 2.21 -12.12 15.78
C SER A 329 1.40 -11.56 14.61
N ALA A 330 2.06 -10.86 13.69
CA ALA A 330 1.42 -10.35 12.47
C ALA A 330 0.93 -11.51 11.57
N ASN A 331 1.71 -12.58 11.40
CA ASN A 331 1.30 -13.78 10.66
C ASN A 331 0.10 -14.48 11.31
N ALA A 332 0.07 -14.59 12.63
CA ALA A 332 -1.07 -15.16 13.35
C ALA A 332 -2.33 -14.30 13.14
N TYR A 333 -2.20 -12.97 13.24
CA TYR A 333 -3.31 -12.06 12.96
C TYR A 333 -3.81 -12.17 11.52
N TRP A 334 -2.90 -12.20 10.54
CA TRP A 334 -3.26 -12.39 9.12
C TRP A 334 -4.09 -13.65 8.91
N PHE A 335 -3.60 -14.77 9.45
CA PHE A 335 -4.27 -16.06 9.33
C PHE A 335 -5.66 -16.02 9.95
N GLU A 336 -5.77 -15.57 11.21
CA GLU A 336 -7.05 -15.51 11.93
C GLU A 336 -8.05 -14.53 11.31
N HIS A 337 -7.58 -13.34 10.89
CA HIS A 337 -8.42 -12.32 10.26
C HIS A 337 -9.09 -12.87 9.00
N TYR A 338 -8.31 -13.47 8.10
CA TYR A 338 -8.84 -13.99 6.84
C TYR A 338 -9.62 -15.31 7.04
N ASN A 339 -9.22 -16.17 7.98
CA ASN A 339 -9.99 -17.34 8.37
C ASN A 339 -11.39 -16.96 8.89
N HIS A 340 -11.48 -15.88 9.68
CA HIS A 340 -12.76 -15.36 10.17
C HIS A 340 -13.66 -14.85 9.03
N ILE A 341 -13.11 -14.08 8.09
CA ILE A 341 -13.84 -13.60 6.91
C ILE A 341 -14.45 -14.76 6.12
N ILE A 342 -13.72 -15.87 5.97
CA ILE A 342 -14.22 -17.05 5.25
C ILE A 342 -15.31 -17.77 6.02
N LYS A 343 -15.14 -17.95 7.33
CA LYS A 343 -16.18 -18.54 8.19
C LYS A 343 -17.48 -17.72 8.09
N GLN A 344 -17.36 -16.39 8.08
CA GLN A 344 -18.48 -15.50 7.87
C GLN A 344 -19.11 -15.67 6.47
N ASP A 345 -18.33 -15.62 5.39
CA ASP A 345 -18.85 -15.79 4.02
C ASP A 345 -19.55 -17.15 3.83
N ARG A 346 -18.98 -18.24 4.37
CA ARG A 346 -19.61 -19.57 4.36
C ARG A 346 -20.94 -19.58 5.12
N TYR A 347 -20.98 -18.94 6.28
CA TYR A 347 -22.21 -18.83 7.08
C TYR A 347 -23.28 -18.01 6.34
N GLU A 348 -22.92 -16.87 5.75
CA GLU A 348 -23.82 -16.04 4.95
C GLU A 348 -24.34 -16.79 3.72
N LYS A 349 -23.50 -17.56 3.03
CA LYS A 349 -23.93 -18.42 1.91
C LYS A 349 -24.91 -19.50 2.35
N LYS A 350 -24.66 -20.17 3.49
CA LYS A 350 -25.59 -21.15 4.06
C LYS A 350 -26.95 -20.53 4.42
N LEU A 351 -26.96 -19.33 4.98
CA LEU A 351 -28.19 -18.61 5.30
C LEU A 351 -28.98 -18.25 4.03
N ARG A 352 -28.31 -17.72 3.00
CA ARG A 352 -28.93 -17.42 1.71
C ARG A 352 -29.52 -18.68 1.06
N ALA A 353 -28.78 -19.79 1.07
CA ALA A 353 -29.26 -21.07 0.55
C ALA A 353 -30.47 -21.62 1.33
N ALA A 354 -30.55 -21.33 2.64
CA ALA A 354 -31.68 -21.71 3.49
C ALA A 354 -32.87 -20.73 3.45
N GLY A 355 -32.85 -19.73 2.56
CA GLY A 355 -33.89 -18.69 2.49
C GLY A 355 -33.93 -17.76 3.71
N LYS A 356 -32.89 -17.77 4.56
CA LYS A 356 -32.79 -16.96 5.77
C LYS A 356 -31.98 -15.70 5.48
N ALA A 357 -32.49 -14.54 5.89
CA ALA A 357 -31.74 -13.30 5.79
C ALA A 357 -30.53 -13.33 6.76
N PRO A 358 -29.35 -12.84 6.34
CA PRO A 358 -28.20 -12.74 7.23
C PRO A 358 -28.45 -11.78 8.41
N PRO A 359 -27.82 -12.00 9.58
CA PRO A 359 -28.08 -11.20 10.77
C PRO A 359 -27.73 -9.71 10.56
N ALA A 360 -28.68 -8.85 10.96
CA ALA A 360 -28.69 -7.40 11.24
C ALA A 360 -27.77 -6.37 10.53
N GLY A 361 -26.58 -6.69 10.01
CA GLY A 361 -25.73 -5.72 9.31
C GLY A 361 -26.37 -5.16 8.03
N HIS A 362 -27.27 -5.93 7.41
CA HIS A 362 -28.06 -5.51 6.25
C HIS A 362 -29.29 -4.65 6.60
N LYS A 363 -29.77 -4.66 7.86
CA LYS A 363 -30.98 -3.91 8.25
C LYS A 363 -30.78 -2.40 8.20
N ILE A 364 -29.55 -1.89 8.36
CA ILE A 364 -29.25 -0.45 8.29
C ILE A 364 -29.52 0.08 6.87
N TRP A 365 -29.13 -0.67 5.84
CA TRP A 365 -29.32 -0.26 4.44
C TRP A 365 -30.78 -0.33 3.99
N THR A 366 -31.53 -1.33 4.46
CA THR A 366 -32.96 -1.48 4.18
C THR A 366 -33.79 -0.45 4.95
N ALA A 367 -33.43 -0.16 6.21
CA ALA A 367 -34.06 0.87 7.02
C ALA A 367 -33.78 2.29 6.48
N LEU A 368 -32.55 2.59 6.04
CA LEU A 368 -32.21 3.86 5.39
C LEU A 368 -32.97 4.05 4.07
N LYS A 369 -33.13 2.99 3.27
CA LYS A 369 -33.94 3.02 2.03
C LYS A 369 -35.42 3.29 2.29
N GLN A 370 -35.99 2.71 3.35
CA GLN A 370 -37.38 2.94 3.73
C GLN A 370 -37.58 4.35 4.32
N ARG A 371 -36.59 4.88 5.03
CA ARG A 371 -36.66 6.18 5.73
C ARG A 371 -36.38 7.37 4.80
N PHE A 372 -35.63 7.19 3.71
CA PHE A 372 -35.29 8.27 2.76
C PHE A 372 -35.43 7.87 1.26
N PRO A 373 -36.64 7.53 0.79
CA PRO A 373 -36.85 7.05 -0.59
C PRO A 373 -36.57 8.12 -1.67
N LYS A 374 -36.72 9.41 -1.35
CA LYS A 374 -36.45 10.53 -2.27
C LYS A 374 -34.95 10.75 -2.51
N LEU A 375 -34.11 10.56 -1.48
CA LEU A 375 -32.65 10.68 -1.58
C LEU A 375 -32.07 9.62 -2.51
N PHE A 376 -32.61 8.40 -2.46
CA PHE A 376 -32.21 7.28 -3.32
C PHE A 376 -32.69 7.43 -4.78
N ARG A 377 -33.86 8.03 -5.02
CA ARG A 377 -34.31 8.39 -6.38
C ARG A 377 -33.42 9.47 -7.01
N PHE A 378 -32.93 10.41 -6.21
CA PHE A 378 -32.00 11.45 -6.66
C PHE A 378 -30.62 10.85 -7.02
N PHE A 379 -30.07 9.97 -6.18
CA PHE A 379 -28.86 9.20 -6.48
C PHE A 379 -28.98 8.35 -7.75
N LYS A 380 -30.13 7.69 -7.98
CA LYS A 380 -30.39 6.91 -9.22
C LYS A 380 -30.51 7.79 -10.48
N ARG A 381 -30.96 9.04 -10.36
CA ARG A 381 -31.03 9.99 -11.48
C ARG A 381 -29.65 10.55 -11.84
N ILE A 382 -28.79 10.75 -10.84
CA ILE A 382 -27.40 11.18 -11.05
C ILE A 382 -26.57 10.06 -11.69
N LEU A 383 -26.69 8.81 -11.21
CA LEU A 383 -26.02 7.63 -11.79
C LEU A 383 -26.50 7.21 -13.19
N LYS A 384 -27.57 7.82 -13.73
CA LYS A 384 -28.03 7.61 -15.11
C LYS A 384 -27.54 8.68 -16.09
N ARG A 385 -26.84 9.71 -15.59
CA ARG A 385 -26.27 10.81 -16.38
C ARG A 385 -24.74 10.89 -16.31
N PHE A 386 -24.09 9.87 -15.74
CA PHE A 386 -22.65 9.69 -15.75
C PHE A 386 -22.30 8.29 -16.26
#